data_AF-A0A9N9I6H6-F1
#
_entry.id   AF-A0A9N9I6H6-F1
#
_cell.length_a   1.000
_cell.length_b   1.000
_cell.length_c   1.000
_cell.angle_alpha   90.00
_cell.angle_beta   90.00
_cell.angle_gamma   90.00
#
_symmetry.space_group_name_H-M   'P 1'
#
loop_
_entity.id
_entity.type
_entity.pdbx_description
1 polymer ?
#
loop_
_entity_poly.entity_id
_entity_poly.type
_entity_poly.pdbx_seq_one_letter_code
_entity_poly.pdbx_strand_id
1 'polypeptide(L)'
;RFHSNLHFGNILIADEASSIDARISDVGLHGPADEQRSPTDYYGKLQFTAPEILRKEKPEETKICKFYQAADIYSFGIIMAMFSTGKMPFSDRKDDERLSEDICNKNLRPEICKELMPQVYYELMTKCLSSIPEQRPSANELNLLLRKWISELGDKPNFSEIAFQFHEANDKKWEPTVIISTS
;
A
#
# COMPACT_ATOMS: atom_id res chain seq x y z
N ARG A 1 0.38 -3.22 17.76
CA ARG A 1 -0.84 -3.79 17.13
C ARG A 1 -0.62 -3.79 15.62
N PHE A 2 -1.11 -4.82 14.94
CA PHE A 2 -1.08 -5.00 13.48
C PHE A 2 -2.47 -5.49 13.02
N HIS A 3 -2.77 -5.42 11.73
CA HIS A 3 -4.06 -5.71 11.12
C HIS A 3 -4.12 -7.10 10.46
N SER A 4 -3.08 -7.47 9.70
CA SER A 4 -2.90 -8.72 8.91
C SER A 4 -3.90 -9.00 7.78
N ASN A 5 -5.03 -8.30 7.74
CA ASN A 5 -6.00 -8.31 6.62
C ASN A 5 -6.24 -6.93 5.99
N LEU A 6 -5.19 -6.10 5.87
CA LEU A 6 -5.36 -4.75 5.30
C LEU A 6 -5.52 -4.84 3.78
N HIS A 7 -6.65 -4.39 3.27
CA HIS A 7 -6.91 -4.24 1.83
C HIS A 7 -7.95 -3.15 1.60
N PHE A 8 -8.11 -2.69 0.36
CA PHE A 8 -9.05 -1.59 0.04
C PHE A 8 -10.48 -1.83 0.54
N GLY A 9 -10.99 -3.06 0.48
CA GLY A 9 -12.32 -3.40 1.00
C GLY A 9 -12.48 -3.27 2.53
N ASN A 10 -11.39 -3.09 3.27
CA ASN A 10 -11.36 -2.85 4.72
C ASN A 10 -11.03 -1.37 5.03
N ILE A 11 -11.09 -0.49 4.03
CA ILE A 11 -11.04 0.96 4.18
C ILE A 11 -12.45 1.49 3.95
N LEU A 12 -13.04 2.04 5.01
CA LEU A 12 -14.35 2.67 4.96
C LEU A 12 -14.17 4.17 4.75
N ILE A 13 -14.88 4.70 3.76
CA ILE A 13 -14.91 6.14 3.49
C ILE A 13 -16.22 6.68 4.03
N ALA A 14 -16.13 7.64 4.95
CA ALA A 14 -17.24 8.44 5.42
C ALA A 14 -17.21 9.77 4.68
N ASP A 15 -18.21 9.98 3.82
CA ASP A 15 -18.41 11.23 3.08
C ASP A 15 -19.36 12.11 3.90
N GLU A 16 -18.79 13.03 4.68
CA GLU A 16 -19.53 14.03 5.43
C GLU A 16 -19.51 15.36 4.69
N ALA A 17 -20.54 16.20 4.88
CA ALA A 17 -20.76 17.44 4.13
C ALA A 17 -19.57 18.43 4.12
N SER A 18 -18.62 18.30 5.05
CA SER A 18 -17.43 19.15 5.16
C SER A 18 -16.09 18.39 5.16
N SER A 19 -16.11 17.05 5.08
CA SER A 19 -14.88 16.26 5.14
C SER A 19 -15.08 14.83 4.66
N ILE A 20 -14.10 14.32 3.92
CA ILE A 20 -13.95 12.90 3.63
C ILE A 20 -13.06 12.30 4.73
N ASP A 21 -13.59 11.39 5.55
CA ASP A 21 -12.84 10.64 6.55
C ASP A 21 -12.64 9.19 6.09
N ALA A 22 -11.48 8.61 6.38
CA ALA A 22 -11.14 7.25 6.02
C ALA A 22 -10.79 6.44 7.26
N ARG A 23 -11.44 5.30 7.46
CA ARG A 23 -11.27 4.43 8.63
C ARG A 23 -10.92 3.02 8.22
N ILE A 24 -9.99 2.41 8.95
CA ILE A 24 -9.65 1.00 8.80
C ILE A 24 -10.63 0.17 9.63
N SER A 25 -11.34 -0.76 9.01
CA SER A 25 -12.29 -1.68 9.64
C SER A 25 -11.70 -3.08 9.79
N ASP A 26 -12.45 -4.03 10.36
CA ASP A 26 -12.04 -5.45 10.44
C ASP A 26 -10.76 -5.71 11.27
N VAL A 27 -10.45 -4.80 12.20
CA VAL A 27 -9.27 -4.83 13.10
C VAL A 27 -9.32 -5.91 14.21
N GLY A 28 -10.19 -6.93 14.04
CA GLY A 28 -10.67 -7.79 15.12
C GLY A 28 -10.84 -9.28 14.80
N LEU A 29 -10.62 -9.73 13.56
CA LEU A 29 -10.67 -11.17 13.23
C LEU A 29 -9.46 -11.96 13.76
N HIS A 30 -8.50 -11.28 14.38
CA HIS A 30 -7.25 -11.85 14.81
C HIS A 30 -7.11 -11.53 16.30
N GLY A 31 -7.43 -12.51 17.16
CA GLY A 31 -7.29 -12.45 18.63
C GLY A 31 -5.89 -12.03 19.12
N PRO A 32 -5.67 -11.95 20.44
CA PRO A 32 -4.54 -11.25 21.07
C PRO A 32 -3.17 -11.60 20.49
N ALA A 33 -2.27 -10.61 20.49
CA ALA A 33 -0.94 -10.69 19.88
C ALA A 33 -0.03 -11.80 20.47
N ASP A 34 -0.40 -12.36 21.62
CA ASP A 34 0.37 -13.35 22.38
C ASP A 34 -0.03 -14.81 22.11
N GLU A 35 -1.07 -15.07 21.31
CA GLU A 35 -1.43 -16.44 20.94
C GLU A 35 -0.59 -16.94 19.77
N GLN A 36 0.23 -17.97 20.02
CA GLN A 36 0.94 -18.73 18.96
C GLN A 36 -0.09 -19.31 17.99
N ARG A 37 -0.20 -18.72 16.79
CA ARG A 37 -1.05 -19.22 15.72
C ARG A 37 -0.32 -20.17 14.80
N SER A 38 -1.10 -21.08 14.21
CA SER A 38 -0.64 -21.91 13.11
C SER A 38 -0.33 -21.00 11.89
N PRO A 39 0.81 -21.18 11.19
CA PRO A 39 1.13 -20.43 9.96
C PRO A 39 0.17 -20.70 8.79
N THR A 40 -0.82 -21.56 8.98
CA THR A 40 -1.71 -22.08 7.94
C THR A 40 -3.06 -21.36 7.86
N ASP A 41 -3.43 -20.55 8.86
CA ASP A 41 -4.73 -19.89 8.95
C ASP A 41 -4.70 -18.43 8.42
N TYR A 42 -4.00 -18.17 7.31
CA TYR A 42 -3.96 -16.83 6.72
C TYR A 42 -5.22 -16.60 5.85
N TYR A 43 -6.05 -15.65 6.27
CA TYR A 43 -7.33 -15.29 5.63
C TYR A 43 -7.25 -14.02 4.75
N GLY A 44 -6.07 -13.44 4.55
CA GLY A 44 -5.94 -12.21 3.78
C GLY A 44 -5.97 -12.45 2.26
N LYS A 45 -6.37 -11.41 1.51
CA LYS A 45 -6.38 -11.45 0.04
C LYS A 45 -4.94 -11.50 -0.48
N LEU A 46 -4.59 -12.56 -1.20
CA LEU A 46 -3.24 -12.86 -1.70
C LEU A 46 -2.60 -11.68 -2.45
N GLN A 47 -3.38 -10.93 -3.24
CA GLN A 47 -2.91 -9.74 -3.97
C GLN A 47 -2.33 -8.63 -3.06
N PHE A 48 -2.72 -8.59 -1.79
CA PHE A 48 -2.28 -7.60 -0.80
C PHE A 48 -1.25 -8.17 0.17
N THR A 49 -1.02 -9.47 0.14
CA THR A 49 -0.22 -10.18 1.13
C THR A 49 1.28 -10.00 0.86
N ALA A 50 2.02 -9.67 1.92
CA ALA A 50 3.46 -9.52 1.86
C ALA A 50 4.19 -10.84 1.55
N PRO A 51 5.33 -10.82 0.84
CA PRO A 51 6.02 -12.03 0.41
C PRO A 51 6.45 -12.93 1.56
N GLU A 52 6.86 -12.37 2.70
CA GLU A 52 7.25 -13.15 3.88
C GLU A 52 6.07 -13.89 4.54
N ILE A 53 4.85 -13.35 4.42
CA ILE A 53 3.62 -14.00 4.89
C ILE A 53 3.24 -15.13 3.93
N LEU A 54 3.31 -14.89 2.62
CA LEU A 54 3.08 -15.91 1.60
C LEU A 54 4.05 -17.10 1.72
N ARG A 55 5.32 -16.82 2.05
CA ARG A 55 6.33 -17.86 2.34
C ARG A 55 6.13 -18.57 3.69
N LYS A 56 5.17 -18.12 4.51
CA LYS A 56 4.92 -18.64 5.87
C LYS A 56 6.19 -18.59 6.74
N GLU A 57 6.95 -17.52 6.60
CA GLU A 57 8.16 -17.31 7.38
C GLU A 57 7.82 -17.20 8.88
N LYS A 58 8.72 -17.72 9.72
CA LYS A 58 8.57 -17.68 11.17
C LYS A 58 9.54 -16.67 11.75
N PRO A 59 9.07 -15.49 12.21
CA PRO A 59 9.93 -14.52 12.86
C PRO A 59 10.38 -15.01 14.23
N GLU A 60 11.52 -14.52 14.70
CA GLU A 60 11.93 -14.64 16.10
C GLU A 60 10.85 -14.04 17.02
N GLU A 61 10.67 -14.61 18.23
CA GLU A 61 9.64 -14.15 19.18
C GLU A 61 9.71 -12.65 19.46
N THR A 62 10.92 -12.10 19.59
CA THR A 62 11.16 -10.68 19.84
C THR A 62 10.80 -9.76 18.66
N LYS A 63 10.60 -10.33 17.46
CA LYS A 63 10.34 -9.60 16.21
C LYS A 63 8.93 -9.83 15.66
N ILE A 64 8.13 -10.72 16.25
CA ILE A 64 6.76 -11.05 15.80
C ILE A 64 5.94 -9.79 15.48
N CYS A 65 5.86 -8.84 16.41
CA CYS A 65 5.07 -7.62 16.19
C CYS A 65 5.58 -6.80 15.02
N LYS A 66 6.90 -6.61 14.88
CA LYS A 66 7.50 -5.83 13.80
C LYS A 66 7.30 -6.51 12.44
N PHE A 67 7.40 -7.83 12.41
CA PHE A 67 7.17 -8.64 11.22
C PHE A 67 5.76 -8.44 10.66
N TYR A 68 4.72 -8.61 11.49
CA TYR A 68 3.34 -8.41 11.03
C TYR A 68 2.99 -6.95 10.76
N GLN A 69 3.58 -5.99 11.49
CA GLN A 69 3.43 -4.58 11.16
C GLN A 69 4.04 -4.23 9.79
N ALA A 70 5.22 -4.77 9.47
CA ALA A 70 5.82 -4.58 8.17
C ALA A 70 4.98 -5.21 7.05
N ALA A 71 4.30 -6.34 7.31
CA ALA A 71 3.37 -6.93 6.36
C ALA A 71 2.13 -6.05 6.08
N ASP A 72 1.60 -5.35 7.08
CA ASP A 72 0.54 -4.35 6.88
C ASP A 72 1.04 -3.18 6.00
N ILE A 73 2.29 -2.76 6.18
CA ILE A 73 2.89 -1.67 5.37
C ILE A 73 3.03 -2.10 3.90
N TYR A 74 3.37 -3.36 3.65
CA TYR A 74 3.35 -3.89 2.28
C TYR A 74 1.94 -3.80 1.67
N SER A 75 0.93 -4.22 2.44
CA SER A 75 -0.47 -4.15 2.02
C SER A 75 -0.89 -2.71 1.70
N PHE A 76 -0.44 -1.76 2.51
CA PHE A 76 -0.61 -0.32 2.25
C PHE A 76 0.08 0.12 0.94
N GLY A 77 1.28 -0.39 0.65
CA GLY A 77 1.97 -0.16 -0.63
C GLY A 77 1.18 -0.66 -1.84
N ILE A 78 0.49 -1.81 -1.72
CA ILE A 78 -0.41 -2.32 -2.77
C ILE A 78 -1.61 -1.40 -2.96
N ILE A 79 -2.19 -0.88 -1.87
CA ILE A 79 -3.28 0.12 -1.93
C ILE A 79 -2.80 1.42 -2.60
N MET A 80 -1.58 1.89 -2.31
CA MET A 80 -1.00 3.04 -3.00
C MET A 80 -0.88 2.81 -4.51
N ALA A 81 -0.40 1.64 -4.93
CA ALA A 81 -0.32 1.28 -6.35
C ALA A 81 -1.71 1.28 -7.01
N MET A 82 -2.71 0.71 -6.34
CA MET A 82 -4.10 0.71 -6.80
C MET A 82 -4.65 2.14 -6.97
N PHE A 83 -4.42 3.05 -6.03
CA PHE A 83 -4.86 4.45 -6.15
C PHE A 83 -4.12 5.22 -7.25
N SER A 84 -2.83 4.93 -7.47
CA SER A 84 -2.08 5.60 -8.54
C SER A 84 -2.57 5.22 -9.93
N THR A 85 -3.00 3.97 -10.12
CA THR A 85 -3.39 3.41 -11.43
C THR A 85 -4.89 3.36 -11.67
N GLY A 86 -5.71 3.38 -10.61
CA GLY A 86 -7.14 3.12 -10.67
C GLY A 86 -7.49 1.66 -11.02
N LYS A 87 -6.52 0.75 -11.03
CA LYS A 87 -6.69 -0.65 -11.42
C LYS A 87 -6.50 -1.59 -10.23
N MET A 88 -7.18 -2.73 -10.27
CA MET A 88 -6.94 -3.81 -9.30
C MET A 88 -5.52 -4.37 -9.46
N PRO A 89 -4.79 -4.59 -8.35
CA PRO A 89 -3.45 -5.16 -8.38
C PRO A 89 -3.49 -6.56 -9.02
N PHE A 90 -2.56 -6.82 -9.95
CA PHE A 90 -2.46 -8.10 -10.66
C PHE A 90 -3.75 -8.52 -11.40
N SER A 91 -4.53 -7.55 -11.90
CA SER A 91 -5.80 -7.81 -12.59
C SER A 91 -5.68 -8.68 -13.85
N ASP A 92 -4.48 -8.79 -14.42
CA ASP A 92 -4.13 -9.65 -15.55
C ASP A 92 -3.78 -11.10 -15.13
N ARG A 93 -3.75 -11.38 -13.83
CA ARG A 93 -3.32 -12.67 -13.26
C ARG A 93 -4.47 -13.35 -12.50
N LYS A 94 -4.43 -14.67 -12.47
CA LYS A 94 -5.31 -15.45 -11.58
C LYS A 94 -4.80 -15.38 -10.15
N ASP A 95 -5.74 -15.39 -9.22
CA ASP A 95 -5.46 -15.42 -7.78
C ASP A 95 -5.15 -16.86 -7.33
N ASP A 96 -3.94 -17.32 -7.62
CA ASP A 96 -3.50 -18.71 -7.40
C ASP A 96 -2.04 -18.80 -6.90
N GLU A 97 -1.59 -20.03 -6.66
CA GLU A 97 -0.23 -20.33 -6.16
C GLU A 97 0.87 -19.75 -7.07
N ARG A 98 0.65 -19.65 -8.39
CA ARG A 98 1.65 -19.08 -9.31
C ARG A 98 1.83 -17.59 -9.09
N LEU A 99 0.75 -16.86 -8.76
CA LEU A 99 0.86 -15.46 -8.39
C LEU A 99 1.67 -15.30 -7.10
N SER A 100 1.43 -16.15 -6.10
CA SER A 100 2.21 -16.18 -4.86
C SER A 100 3.70 -16.45 -5.14
N GLU A 101 4.02 -17.46 -5.96
CA GLU A 101 5.40 -17.77 -6.36
C GLU A 101 6.07 -16.59 -7.07
N ASP A 102 5.37 -15.91 -7.98
CA ASP A 102 5.95 -14.77 -8.69
C ASP A 102 6.21 -13.58 -7.76
N ILE A 103 5.29 -13.30 -6.82
CA ILE A 103 5.48 -12.25 -5.80
C ILE A 103 6.71 -12.57 -4.93
N CYS A 104 6.82 -13.81 -4.46
CA CYS A 104 7.88 -14.25 -3.56
C CYS A 104 9.23 -14.42 -4.25
N ASN A 105 9.28 -15.05 -5.42
CA ASN A 105 10.53 -15.54 -6.01
C ASN A 105 11.02 -14.68 -7.18
N LYS A 106 10.11 -13.97 -7.86
CA LYS A 106 10.44 -13.07 -8.99
C LYS A 106 10.32 -11.60 -8.63
N ASN A 107 9.99 -11.29 -7.37
CA ASN A 107 9.75 -9.93 -6.90
C ASN A 107 8.67 -9.21 -7.73
N LEU A 108 7.66 -9.95 -8.19
CA LEU A 108 6.55 -9.37 -8.96
C LEU A 108 5.83 -8.32 -8.10
N ARG A 109 5.49 -7.18 -8.71
CA ARG A 109 4.77 -6.06 -8.10
C ARG A 109 3.65 -5.58 -9.03
N PRO A 110 2.63 -4.86 -8.53
CA PRO A 110 1.61 -4.30 -9.39
C PRO A 110 2.24 -3.43 -10.49
N GLU A 111 1.67 -3.50 -11.68
CA GLU A 111 2.07 -2.63 -12.78
C GLU A 111 1.75 -1.18 -12.43
N ILE A 112 2.71 -0.28 -12.65
CA ILE A 112 2.61 1.15 -12.34
C ILE A 112 3.19 1.97 -13.48
N CYS A 113 2.62 3.13 -13.77
CA CYS A 113 3.17 4.10 -14.72
C CYS A 113 3.86 5.21 -13.93
N LYS A 114 5.18 5.15 -13.85
CA LYS A 114 5.99 6.07 -13.05
C LYS A 114 5.86 7.52 -13.54
N GLU A 115 5.68 7.71 -14.84
CA GLU A 115 5.61 9.00 -15.51
C GLU A 115 4.35 9.79 -15.15
N LEU A 116 3.28 9.10 -14.72
CA LEU A 116 1.98 9.66 -14.37
C LEU A 116 1.78 9.82 -12.85
N MET A 117 2.85 9.72 -12.05
CA MET A 117 2.78 9.89 -10.60
C MET A 117 3.91 10.78 -10.08
N PRO A 118 3.68 11.46 -8.93
CA PRO A 118 4.73 12.25 -8.29
C PRO A 118 5.90 11.35 -7.90
N GLN A 119 7.14 11.79 -8.13
CA GLN A 119 8.33 11.00 -7.82
C GLN A 119 8.38 10.63 -6.31
N VAL A 120 8.02 11.55 -5.43
CA VAL A 120 7.89 11.29 -3.98
C VAL A 120 6.87 10.19 -3.65
N TYR A 121 5.78 10.09 -4.42
CA TYR A 121 4.76 9.04 -4.25
C TYR A 121 5.30 7.68 -4.70
N TYR A 122 5.93 7.65 -5.87
CA TYR A 122 6.58 6.45 -6.41
C TYR A 122 7.61 5.87 -5.45
N GLU A 123 8.48 6.73 -4.90
CA GLU A 123 9.53 6.31 -3.96
C GLU A 123 8.95 5.73 -2.67
N LEU A 124 7.94 6.41 -2.09
CA LEU A 124 7.29 5.95 -0.88
C LEU A 124 6.59 4.60 -1.09
N MET A 125 5.82 4.47 -2.17
CA MET A 125 5.13 3.24 -2.54
C MET A 125 6.13 2.09 -2.74
N THR A 126 7.20 2.33 -3.50
CA THR A 126 8.26 1.32 -3.75
C THR A 126 8.92 0.87 -2.45
N LYS A 127 9.17 1.82 -1.52
CA LYS A 127 9.72 1.50 -0.20
C LYS A 127 8.76 0.64 0.63
N CYS A 128 7.46 0.92 0.59
CA CYS A 128 6.44 0.07 1.23
C CYS A 128 6.40 -1.34 0.62
N LEU A 129 6.63 -1.46 -0.69
CA LEU A 129 6.64 -2.72 -1.44
C LEU A 129 7.96 -3.51 -1.38
N SER A 130 8.92 -3.12 -0.54
CA SER A 130 10.18 -3.86 -0.42
C SER A 130 9.94 -5.33 -0.04
N SER A 131 10.69 -6.24 -0.67
CA SER A 131 10.70 -7.66 -0.29
C SER A 131 11.34 -7.91 1.08
N ILE A 132 12.11 -6.94 1.59
CA ILE A 132 12.77 -7.02 2.90
C ILE A 132 11.93 -6.23 3.90
N PRO A 133 11.27 -6.88 4.88
CA PRO A 133 10.36 -6.22 5.82
C PRO A 133 10.98 -5.03 6.55
N GLU A 134 12.26 -5.13 6.93
CA GLU A 134 12.99 -4.10 7.68
C GLU A 134 13.28 -2.82 6.87
N GLN A 135 13.19 -2.88 5.54
CA GLN A 135 13.37 -1.71 4.68
C GLN A 135 12.09 -0.88 4.52
N ARG A 136 10.95 -1.43 4.93
CA ARG A 136 9.66 -0.74 4.86
C ARG A 136 9.58 0.31 5.97
N PRO A 137 8.93 1.46 5.72
CA PRO A 137 8.70 2.46 6.76
C PRO A 137 7.75 1.90 7.81
N SER A 138 7.83 2.41 9.03
CA SER A 138 6.82 2.21 10.05
C SER A 138 5.56 3.03 9.77
N ALA A 139 4.43 2.62 10.34
CA ALA A 139 3.17 3.39 10.25
C ALA A 139 3.32 4.81 10.81
N ASN A 140 4.18 5.02 11.81
CA ASN A 140 4.46 6.35 12.36
C ASN A 140 5.23 7.23 11.36
N GLU A 141 6.25 6.68 10.70
CA GLU A 141 6.98 7.41 9.65
C GLU A 141 6.06 7.78 8.48
N LEU A 142 5.20 6.84 8.07
CA LEU A 142 4.16 7.12 7.07
C LEU A 142 3.22 8.23 7.53
N ASN A 143 2.72 8.18 8.77
CA ASN A 143 1.80 9.19 9.29
C ASN A 143 2.43 10.59 9.29
N LEU A 144 3.68 10.72 9.74
CA LEU A 144 4.40 11.98 9.76
C LEU A 144 4.63 12.52 8.34
N LEU A 145 5.05 11.65 7.41
CA LEU A 145 5.30 12.03 6.03
C LEU A 145 4.02 12.46 5.30
N LEU A 146 2.94 11.67 5.43
CA LEU A 146 1.67 11.98 4.77
C LEU A 146 1.01 13.25 5.34
N ARG A 147 1.13 13.51 6.64
CA ARG A 147 0.69 14.78 7.24
C ARG A 147 1.44 15.97 6.67
N LYS A 148 2.76 15.82 6.47
CA LYS A 148 3.58 16.85 5.81
C LYS A 148 3.09 17.10 4.39
N TRP A 149 2.84 16.04 3.60
CA TRP A 149 2.31 16.17 2.24
C TRP A 149 0.95 16.88 2.23
N ILE A 150 0.00 16.48 3.08
CA ILE A 150 -1.32 17.13 3.18
C ILE A 150 -1.17 18.62 3.53
N SER A 151 -0.29 18.95 4.47
CA SER A 151 -0.02 20.35 4.82
C SER A 151 0.59 21.14 3.66
N GLU A 152 1.43 20.50 2.84
CA GLU A 152 2.08 21.15 1.71
C GLU A 152 1.18 21.26 0.47
N LEU A 153 0.19 20.36 0.33
CA LEU A 153 -0.77 20.32 -0.78
C LEU A 153 -2.06 21.11 -0.50
N GLY A 154 -2.22 21.71 0.68
CA GLY A 154 -3.42 22.46 1.06
C GLY A 154 -3.65 23.74 0.23
N ASP A 155 -4.81 24.38 0.43
CA ASP A 155 -5.40 25.40 -0.46
C ASP A 155 -4.60 26.70 -0.69
N LYS A 156 -3.48 26.90 0.00
CA LYS A 156 -2.66 28.10 -0.21
C LYS A 156 -1.63 27.80 -1.30
N PRO A 157 -1.36 28.74 -2.23
CA PRO A 157 -0.30 28.56 -3.22
C PRO A 157 1.01 28.28 -2.49
N ASN A 158 1.47 27.03 -2.57
CA ASN A 158 2.66 26.55 -1.92
C ASN A 158 3.69 26.16 -2.97
N PHE A 159 4.85 26.79 -2.91
CA PHE A 159 5.98 26.54 -3.82
C PHE A 159 6.87 25.38 -3.33
N SER A 160 6.33 24.48 -2.50
CA SER A 160 7.07 23.29 -2.08
C SER A 160 7.35 22.38 -3.28
N GLU A 161 8.51 21.73 -3.25
CA GLU A 161 8.89 20.72 -4.23
C GLU A 161 7.85 19.57 -4.31
N ILE A 162 7.23 19.23 -3.17
CA ILE A 162 6.17 18.22 -3.10
C ILE A 162 4.96 18.68 -3.90
N ALA A 163 4.46 19.90 -3.65
CA ALA A 163 3.33 20.44 -4.39
C ALA A 163 3.62 20.51 -5.90
N PHE A 164 4.82 20.93 -6.29
CA PHE A 164 5.23 20.96 -7.69
C PHE A 164 5.13 19.58 -8.36
N GLN A 165 5.69 18.53 -7.74
CA GLN A 165 5.62 17.17 -8.28
C GLN A 165 4.18 16.64 -8.40
N PHE A 166 3.32 16.97 -7.44
CA PHE A 166 1.91 16.58 -7.47
C PHE A 166 1.13 17.31 -8.57
N HIS A 167 1.37 18.61 -8.76
CA HIS A 167 0.76 19.37 -9.85
C HIS A 167 1.25 18.89 -11.22
N GLU A 168 2.55 18.71 -11.39
CA GLU A 168 3.14 18.24 -12.66
C GLU A 168 2.58 16.86 -13.06
N ALA A 169 2.50 15.93 -12.11
CA ALA A 169 1.91 14.61 -12.36
C ALA A 169 0.41 14.69 -12.70
N ASN A 170 -0.32 15.61 -12.09
CA ASN A 170 -1.74 15.83 -12.40
C ASN A 170 -1.90 16.39 -13.82
N ASP A 171 -1.11 17.39 -14.21
CA ASP A 171 -1.19 17.99 -15.55
C ASP A 171 -0.90 16.95 -16.66
N LYS A 172 0.10 16.09 -16.46
CA LYS A 172 0.43 14.99 -17.38
C LYS A 172 -0.71 13.98 -17.55
N LYS A 173 -1.49 13.70 -16.50
CA LYS A 173 -2.63 12.77 -16.57
C LYS A 173 -3.73 13.24 -17.53
N TRP A 174 -3.84 14.55 -17.73
CA TRP A 174 -4.87 15.15 -18.59
C TRP A 174 -4.33 15.58 -19.97
N GLU A 175 -3.08 15.23 -20.30
CA GLU A 175 -2.54 15.47 -21.64
C GLU A 175 -3.29 14.62 -22.70
N PRO A 176 -3.60 15.20 -23.89
CA PRO A 176 -4.41 14.53 -24.92
C PRO A 176 -3.89 13.16 -25.36
N THR A 177 -2.58 12.94 -25.29
CA THR A 177 -1.92 11.70 -25.71
C THR A 177 -2.23 10.51 -24.78
N VAL A 178 -2.56 10.76 -23.51
CA VAL A 178 -2.87 9.73 -22.49
C VAL A 178 -4.34 9.29 -22.54
N ILE A 179 -5.24 10.18 -22.97
CA ILE A 179 -6.68 9.90 -23.09
C ILE A 179 -6.98 8.92 -24.24
N ILE A 180 -6.17 8.95 -25.30
CA ILE A 180 -6.38 8.12 -26.51
C ILE A 180 -5.87 6.68 -26.30
N SER A 181 -4.97 6.42 -25.36
CA SER A 181 -4.43 5.06 -25.09
C SER A 181 -5.22 4.27 -24.03
N THR A 182 -6.24 4.88 -23.44
CA THR A 182 -7.10 4.29 -22.40
C THR A 182 -8.56 4.11 -22.83
N SER A 183 -8.89 4.43 -24.10
CA SER A 183 -10.21 4.27 -24.71
C SER A 183 -10.33 3.03 -25.60
#